data_AF-A0A2R5L3J7-F1
#
_entry.id   AF-A0A2R5L3J7-F1
#
_cell.length_a   1.000
_cell.length_b   1.000
_cell.length_c   1.000
_cell.angle_alpha   90.00
_cell.angle_beta   90.00
_cell.angle_gamma   90.00
#
_symmetry.space_group_name_H-M   'P 1'
#
loop_
_entity.id
_entity.type
_entity.pdbx_description
1 polymer ?
#
loop_
_entity_poly.entity_id
_entity_poly.type
_entity_poly.pdbx_seq_one_letter_code
_entity_poly.pdbx_strand_id
1 'polypeptide(L)'
;LFMKVTDAGAATNNVTDYKRAVVQLAMTTMRNAIGSMELDECFQNRDIINTQILGAMTEATQPWGVMVTRYEIKDITPPQSIKEDMEKQMTAEREKRSVILIAEGVKKAAVTNAEGLKQARVLDAEAAKAEQVLGAEAEKTKRVLEAQGQAEAIRLVAEADANALKVIGQQAATLEGKKAIELSLATSCNVRR
;
A
#
# COMPACT_ATOMS: atom_id res chain seq x y z
N LEU A 1 22.32 46.17 10.16
CA LEU A 1 22.94 46.77 8.96
C LEU A 1 24.44 46.90 9.21
N PHE A 2 25.25 46.28 8.37
CA PHE A 2 26.70 46.41 8.36
C PHE A 2 27.15 47.00 7.03
N MET A 3 28.04 47.98 7.08
CA MET A 3 28.56 48.68 5.89
C MET A 3 30.05 48.97 6.05
N LYS A 4 30.74 49.07 4.92
CA LYS A 4 32.16 49.39 4.81
C LYS A 4 32.32 50.55 3.82
N VAL A 5 33.15 51.52 4.17
CA VAL A 5 33.56 52.57 3.22
C VAL A 5 34.61 51.97 2.28
N THR A 6 34.36 52.05 0.97
CA THR A 6 35.28 51.60 -0.08
C THR A 6 36.07 52.75 -0.67
N ASP A 7 35.46 53.94 -0.78
CA ASP A 7 36.11 55.16 -1.25
C ASP A 7 35.74 56.33 -0.32
N ALA A 8 36.73 56.80 0.44
CA ALA A 8 36.57 57.92 1.37
C ALA A 8 36.33 59.26 0.65
N GLY A 9 36.85 59.43 -0.57
CA GLY A 9 36.66 60.63 -1.38
C GLY A 9 35.22 60.71 -1.87
N ALA A 10 34.69 59.63 -2.45
CA ALA A 10 33.28 59.56 -2.84
C ALA A 10 32.33 59.69 -1.64
N ALA A 11 32.64 59.06 -0.51
CA ALA A 11 31.81 59.13 0.71
C ALA A 11 31.75 60.52 1.35
N THR A 12 32.73 61.38 1.10
CA THR A 12 32.78 62.75 1.62
C THR A 12 32.19 63.76 0.62
N ASN A 13 32.40 63.56 -0.68
CA ASN A 13 32.03 64.53 -1.71
C ASN A 13 30.65 64.27 -2.34
N ASN A 14 30.22 63.01 -2.44
CA ASN A 14 29.01 62.65 -3.19
C ASN A 14 27.74 62.57 -2.30
N VAL A 15 27.91 62.65 -0.98
CA VAL A 15 26.80 62.60 -0.03
C VAL A 15 27.17 63.38 1.25
N THR A 16 26.23 64.16 1.78
CA THR A 16 26.48 65.01 2.96
C THR A 16 26.77 64.18 4.21
N ASP A 17 25.92 63.19 4.48
CA ASP A 17 26.08 62.23 5.58
C ASP A 17 25.73 60.84 5.07
N TYR A 18 26.76 60.10 4.65
CA TYR A 18 26.58 58.75 4.09
C TYR A 18 25.91 57.81 5.09
N LYS A 19 26.17 57.94 6.40
CA LYS A 19 25.59 57.05 7.41
C LYS A 19 24.08 57.26 7.48
N ARG A 20 23.65 58.52 7.54
CA ARG A 20 22.23 58.87 7.57
C ARG A 20 21.54 58.51 6.26
N ALA A 21 22.16 58.79 5.12
CA ALA A 21 21.62 58.48 3.80
C ALA A 21 21.40 56.97 3.60
N VAL A 22 22.38 56.14 3.98
CA VAL A 22 22.26 54.67 3.89
C VAL A 22 21.13 54.14 4.79
N VAL A 23 20.97 54.68 6.00
CA VAL A 23 19.86 54.27 6.90
C VAL A 23 18.50 54.66 6.32
N GLN A 24 18.38 55.86 5.73
CA GLN A 24 17.14 56.31 5.08
C GLN A 24 16.80 55.48 3.83
N LEU A 25 17.82 55.17 3.02
CA LEU A 25 17.69 54.28 1.88
C LEU A 25 17.21 52.89 2.35
N ALA A 26 17.84 52.33 3.39
CA ALA A 26 17.45 51.05 3.95
C ALA A 26 15.99 51.01 4.40
N MET A 27 15.50 52.07 5.06
CA MET A 27 14.10 52.17 5.47
C MET A 27 13.15 52.24 4.26
N THR A 28 13.50 52.99 3.23
CA THR A 28 12.67 53.12 2.02
C THR A 28 12.64 51.82 1.23
N THR A 29 13.79 51.18 1.03
CA THR A 29 13.90 49.88 0.33
C THR A 29 13.18 48.79 1.10
N MET A 30 13.29 48.75 2.44
CA MET A 30 12.54 47.80 3.26
C MET A 30 11.03 48.01 3.14
N ARG A 31 10.56 49.27 3.20
CA ARG A 31 9.13 49.58 3.05
C ARG A 31 8.59 49.14 1.69
N ASN A 32 9.34 49.39 0.62
CA ASN A 32 8.93 49.00 -0.73
C ASN A 32 8.91 47.47 -0.88
N ALA A 33 9.92 46.76 -0.37
CA ALA A 33 9.99 45.31 -0.43
C ALA A 33 8.81 44.64 0.31
N ILE A 34 8.51 45.09 1.54
CA ILE A 34 7.37 44.57 2.31
C ILE A 34 6.04 44.96 1.67
N GLY A 35 5.93 46.16 1.09
CA GLY A 35 4.70 46.61 0.43
C GLY A 35 4.36 45.87 -0.86
N SER A 36 5.35 45.28 -1.53
CA SER A 36 5.15 44.50 -2.75
C SER A 36 4.86 43.01 -2.53
N MET A 37 4.98 42.51 -1.29
CA MET A 37 4.86 41.10 -0.95
C MET A 37 3.68 40.87 0.00
N GLU A 38 3.13 39.66 0.00
CA GLU A 38 2.15 39.28 1.02
C GLU A 38 2.82 39.22 2.40
N LEU A 39 2.08 39.61 3.45
CA LEU A 39 2.64 39.68 4.80
C LEU A 39 3.09 38.30 5.32
N ASP A 40 2.39 37.22 4.96
CA ASP A 40 2.79 35.86 5.31
C ASP A 40 4.10 35.45 4.61
N GLU A 41 4.25 35.80 3.33
CA GLU A 41 5.48 35.61 2.58
C GLU A 41 6.65 36.40 3.19
N CYS A 42 6.37 37.60 3.70
CA CYS A 42 7.37 38.42 4.40
C CYS A 42 7.92 37.73 5.66
N PHE A 43 7.10 36.93 6.36
CA PHE A 43 7.51 36.20 7.54
C PHE A 43 8.26 34.91 7.21
N GLN A 44 7.80 34.18 6.19
CA GLN A 44 8.37 32.89 5.80
C GLN A 44 9.70 33.05 5.05
N ASN A 45 9.83 34.07 4.20
CA ASN A 45 10.94 34.21 3.25
C ASN A 45 11.91 35.36 3.59
N ARG A 46 12.27 35.50 4.87
CA ARG A 46 13.16 36.59 5.34
C ARG A 46 14.51 36.63 4.61
N ASP A 47 15.07 35.47 4.25
CA ASP A 47 16.37 35.40 3.55
C ASP A 47 16.31 35.95 2.12
N ILE A 48 15.19 35.72 1.43
CA ILE A 48 14.94 36.25 0.08
C ILE A 48 14.85 37.78 0.15
N ILE A 49 14.09 38.30 1.11
CA ILE A 49 13.93 39.74 1.33
C ILE A 49 15.27 40.38 1.70
N ASN A 50 16.04 39.75 2.58
CA ASN A 50 17.37 40.23 2.96
C ASN A 50 18.29 40.33 1.73
N THR A 51 18.26 39.34 0.85
CA THR A 51 19.06 39.32 -0.38
C THR A 51 18.64 40.41 -1.36
N GLN A 52 17.33 40.59 -1.56
CA GLN A 52 16.79 41.61 -2.45
C GLN A 52 17.09 43.03 -1.95
N ILE A 53 16.89 43.28 -0.64
CA ILE A 53 17.23 44.57 -0.02
C ILE A 53 18.73 44.82 -0.11
N LEU A 54 19.57 43.81 0.18
CA LEU A 54 21.02 43.95 0.09
C LEU A 54 21.48 44.31 -1.32
N GLY A 55 20.93 43.65 -2.34
CA GLY A 55 21.22 43.94 -3.75
C GLY A 55 20.87 45.38 -4.12
N ALA A 56 19.61 45.77 -3.88
CA ALA A 56 19.12 47.12 -4.19
C ALA A 56 19.90 48.22 -3.45
N MET A 57 20.27 47.99 -2.18
CA MET A 57 21.08 48.95 -1.43
C MET A 57 22.52 49.01 -1.92
N THR A 58 23.14 47.87 -2.26
CA THR A 58 24.51 47.86 -2.76
C THR A 58 24.63 48.61 -4.07
N GLU A 59 23.68 48.44 -4.99
CA GLU A 59 23.61 49.18 -6.24
C GLU A 59 23.45 50.70 -6.00
N ALA A 60 22.53 51.10 -5.13
CA ALA A 60 22.26 52.51 -4.86
C ALA A 60 23.34 53.22 -4.03
N THR A 61 24.15 52.48 -3.26
CA THR A 61 25.23 53.05 -2.40
C THR A 61 26.60 53.10 -3.07
N GLN A 62 26.78 52.42 -4.22
CA GLN A 62 28.00 52.45 -5.03
C GLN A 62 28.51 53.87 -5.34
N PRO A 63 27.68 54.83 -5.80
CA PRO A 63 28.14 56.19 -6.09
C PRO A 63 28.64 56.96 -4.85
N TRP A 64 28.26 56.52 -3.65
CA TRP A 64 28.67 57.13 -2.39
C TRP A 64 29.97 56.52 -1.85
N GLY A 65 30.60 55.57 -2.54
CA GLY A 65 31.81 54.91 -2.03
C GLY A 65 31.55 54.08 -0.77
N VAL A 66 30.32 53.58 -0.59
CA VAL A 66 29.92 52.74 0.53
C VAL A 66 29.42 51.41 0.00
N MET A 67 29.88 50.32 0.61
CA MET A 67 29.42 48.96 0.33
C MET A 67 28.66 48.43 1.56
N VAL A 68 27.44 47.95 1.34
CA VAL A 68 26.68 47.25 2.38
C VAL A 68 27.10 45.79 2.38
N THR A 69 27.56 45.28 3.52
CA THR A 69 28.05 43.90 3.63
C THR A 69 26.98 42.94 4.13
N ARG A 70 26.07 43.41 5.00
CA ARG A 70 24.99 42.59 5.54
C ARG A 70 23.80 43.44 5.95
N TYR A 71 22.62 43.01 5.52
CA TYR A 71 21.34 43.50 6.02
C TYR A 71 20.61 42.35 6.73
N GLU A 72 19.98 42.64 7.86
CA GLU A 72 19.25 41.65 8.64
C GLU A 72 18.03 42.32 9.25
N ILE A 73 16.86 41.81 8.89
CA ILE A 73 15.58 42.22 9.47
C ILE A 73 15.49 41.61 10.88
N LYS A 74 15.31 42.46 11.88
CA LYS A 74 15.08 42.03 13.27
C LYS A 74 13.65 41.51 13.45
N ASP A 75 12.71 42.42 13.71
CA ASP A 75 11.30 42.08 13.95
C ASP A 75 10.40 42.93 13.06
N ILE A 76 9.45 42.26 12.40
CA ILE A 76 8.33 42.90 11.71
C ILE A 76 7.13 42.77 12.63
N THR A 77 6.72 43.87 13.24
CA THR A 77 5.54 43.90 14.12
C THR A 77 4.38 44.53 13.35
N PRO A 78 3.45 43.73 12.80
CA PRO A 78 2.27 44.28 12.16
C PRO A 78 1.35 44.93 13.20
N PRO A 79 0.52 45.90 12.79
CA PRO A 79 -0.48 46.49 13.67
C PRO A 79 -1.51 45.45 14.13
N GLN A 80 -2.14 45.69 15.27
CA GLN A 80 -3.03 44.74 15.94
C GLN A 80 -4.20 44.28 15.05
N SER A 81 -4.79 45.18 14.26
CA SER A 81 -5.88 44.86 13.34
C SER A 81 -5.51 43.77 12.32
N ILE A 82 -4.30 43.87 11.75
CA ILE A 82 -3.82 42.90 10.76
C ILE A 82 -3.52 41.55 11.40
N LYS A 83 -3.01 41.53 12.64
CA LYS A 83 -2.81 40.27 13.37
C LYS A 83 -4.11 39.52 13.58
N GLU A 84 -5.17 40.23 13.98
CA GLU A 84 -6.49 39.62 14.22
C GLU A 84 -7.11 39.08 12.92
N ASP A 85 -6.97 39.81 11.81
CA ASP A 85 -7.46 39.34 10.52
C ASP A 85 -6.68 38.13 10.01
N MET A 86 -5.35 38.13 10.17
CA MET A 86 -4.50 36.97 9.85
C MET A 86 -4.84 35.75 10.72
N GLU A 87 -5.05 35.92 12.02
CA GLU A 87 -5.43 34.82 12.91
C GLU A 87 -6.77 34.21 12.52
N LYS A 88 -7.76 35.05 12.18
CA LYS A 88 -9.06 34.59 11.66
C LYS A 88 -8.89 33.83 10.35
N GLN A 89 -8.12 34.38 9.41
CA GLN A 89 -7.87 33.74 8.11
C GLN A 89 -7.14 32.41 8.27
N MET A 90 -6.07 32.35 9.07
CA MET A 90 -5.34 31.11 9.35
C MET A 90 -6.21 30.06 10.03
N THR A 91 -7.06 30.48 10.97
CA THR A 91 -7.98 29.57 11.65
C THR A 91 -8.98 28.99 10.64
N ALA A 92 -9.56 29.81 9.78
CA ALA A 92 -10.49 29.36 8.74
C ALA A 92 -9.82 28.40 7.73
N GLU A 93 -8.59 28.69 7.29
CA GLU A 93 -7.87 27.81 6.36
C GLU A 93 -7.48 26.47 7.02
N ARG A 94 -7.08 26.50 8.29
CA ARG A 94 -6.82 25.29 9.08
C ARG A 94 -8.07 24.45 9.26
N GLU A 95 -9.20 25.08 9.58
CA GLU A 95 -10.48 24.39 9.76
C GLU A 95 -10.93 23.76 8.43
N LYS A 96 -10.90 24.51 7.33
CA LYS A 96 -11.18 24.00 5.99
C LYS A 96 -10.28 22.81 5.63
N ARG A 97 -8.98 22.93 5.88
CA ARG A 97 -8.01 21.85 5.61
C ARG A 97 -8.28 20.62 6.47
N SER A 98 -8.65 20.80 7.74
CA SER A 98 -9.05 19.71 8.63
C SER A 98 -10.28 18.98 8.10
N VAL A 99 -11.33 19.71 7.70
CA VAL A 99 -12.57 19.15 7.14
C VAL A 99 -12.30 18.35 5.87
N ILE A 100 -11.47 18.88 4.95
CA ILE A 100 -11.08 18.17 3.73
C ILE A 100 -10.33 16.88 4.07
N LEU A 101 -9.36 16.94 4.98
CA LEU A 101 -8.56 15.78 5.36
C LEU A 101 -9.41 14.68 6.02
N ILE A 102 -10.36 15.05 6.87
CA ILE A 102 -11.31 14.12 7.48
C ILE A 102 -12.20 13.48 6.41
N ALA A 103 -12.75 14.29 5.50
CA ALA A 103 -13.59 13.78 4.42
C ALA A 103 -12.84 12.82 3.49
N GLU A 104 -11.60 13.13 3.15
CA GLU A 104 -10.70 12.25 2.39
C GLU A 104 -10.40 10.95 3.14
N GLY A 105 -10.14 11.04 4.44
CA GLY A 105 -9.94 9.87 5.31
C GLY A 105 -11.16 8.94 5.34
N VAL A 106 -12.36 9.50 5.50
CA VAL A 106 -13.62 8.74 5.48
C VAL A 106 -13.85 8.07 4.12
N LYS A 107 -13.65 8.80 3.02
CA LYS A 107 -13.75 8.24 1.67
C LYS A 107 -12.77 7.10 1.46
N LYS A 108 -11.52 7.28 1.85
CA LYS A 108 -10.47 6.26 1.69
C LYS A 108 -10.78 5.01 2.51
N ALA A 109 -11.20 5.19 3.77
CA ALA A 109 -11.61 4.08 4.62
C ALA A 109 -12.78 3.28 4.03
N ALA A 110 -13.80 3.97 3.49
CA ALA A 110 -14.94 3.32 2.84
C ALA A 110 -14.53 2.50 1.61
N VAL A 111 -13.63 3.05 0.77
CA VAL A 111 -13.09 2.34 -0.40
C VAL A 111 -12.29 1.10 0.01
N THR A 112 -11.35 1.24 0.95
CA THR A 112 -10.53 0.11 1.41
C THR A 112 -11.38 -1.00 2.03
N ASN A 113 -12.43 -0.65 2.79
CA ASN A 113 -13.37 -1.64 3.33
C ASN A 113 -14.15 -2.36 2.22
N ALA A 114 -14.65 -1.62 1.22
CA ALA A 114 -15.37 -2.21 0.10
C ALA A 114 -14.48 -3.13 -0.75
N GLU A 115 -13.22 -2.74 -0.97
CA GLU A 115 -12.22 -3.56 -1.65
C GLU A 115 -11.89 -4.84 -0.86
N GLY A 116 -11.69 -4.73 0.45
CA GLY A 116 -11.48 -5.87 1.34
C GLY A 116 -12.67 -6.86 1.31
N LEU A 117 -13.90 -6.35 1.36
CA LEU A 117 -15.12 -7.17 1.27
C LEU A 117 -15.24 -7.86 -0.09
N LYS A 118 -14.93 -7.15 -1.19
CA LYS A 118 -14.91 -7.73 -2.53
C LYS A 118 -13.90 -8.86 -2.62
N GLN A 119 -12.68 -8.64 -2.12
CA GLN A 119 -11.61 -9.62 -2.17
C GLN A 119 -11.94 -10.85 -1.31
N ALA A 120 -12.48 -10.65 -0.10
CA ALA A 120 -12.94 -11.73 0.75
C ALA A 120 -14.00 -12.59 0.03
N ARG A 121 -15.01 -11.97 -0.59
CA ARG A 121 -16.05 -12.70 -1.34
C ARG A 121 -15.50 -13.50 -2.53
N VAL A 122 -14.49 -12.99 -3.21
CA VAL A 122 -13.83 -13.72 -4.31
C VAL A 122 -13.09 -14.93 -3.77
N LEU A 123 -12.31 -14.75 -2.70
CA LEU A 123 -11.57 -15.84 -2.06
C LEU A 123 -12.52 -16.93 -1.52
N ASP A 124 -13.64 -16.53 -0.90
CA ASP A 124 -14.65 -17.48 -0.42
C ASP A 124 -15.28 -18.29 -1.57
N ALA A 125 -15.58 -17.63 -2.70
CA ALA A 125 -16.13 -18.30 -3.87
C ALA A 125 -15.12 -19.26 -4.53
N GLU A 126 -13.84 -18.85 -4.58
CA GLU A 126 -12.75 -19.71 -5.07
C GLU A 126 -12.53 -20.91 -4.16
N ALA A 127 -12.54 -20.70 -2.84
CA ALA A 127 -12.42 -21.75 -1.84
C ALA A 127 -13.57 -22.76 -1.95
N ALA A 128 -14.82 -22.29 -2.05
CA ALA A 128 -15.99 -23.15 -2.22
C ALA A 128 -15.92 -23.98 -3.51
N LYS A 129 -15.45 -23.38 -4.62
CA LYS A 129 -15.23 -24.11 -5.88
C LYS A 129 -14.15 -25.18 -5.71
N ALA A 130 -13.03 -24.84 -5.08
CA ALA A 130 -11.95 -25.78 -4.83
C ALA A 130 -12.41 -26.95 -3.95
N GLU A 131 -13.17 -26.68 -2.89
CA GLU A 131 -13.74 -27.69 -2.01
C GLU A 131 -14.66 -28.64 -2.76
N GLN A 132 -15.54 -28.12 -3.63
CA GLN A 132 -16.41 -28.97 -4.46
C GLN A 132 -15.62 -29.88 -5.41
N VAL A 133 -14.57 -29.35 -6.05
CA VAL A 133 -13.72 -30.13 -6.96
C VAL A 133 -12.97 -31.22 -6.18
N LEU A 134 -12.32 -30.86 -5.07
CA LEU A 134 -11.59 -31.81 -4.24
C LEU A 134 -12.53 -32.88 -3.65
N GLY A 135 -13.75 -32.51 -3.25
CA GLY A 135 -14.76 -33.45 -2.80
C GLY A 135 -15.19 -34.44 -3.91
N ALA A 136 -15.40 -33.95 -5.12
CA ALA A 136 -15.74 -34.80 -6.27
C ALA A 136 -14.59 -35.75 -6.66
N GLU A 137 -13.34 -35.27 -6.60
CA GLU A 137 -12.15 -36.08 -6.83
C GLU A 137 -11.96 -37.15 -5.74
N ALA A 138 -12.19 -36.79 -4.48
CA ALA A 138 -12.13 -37.72 -3.37
C ALA A 138 -13.18 -38.84 -3.51
N GLU A 139 -14.43 -38.49 -3.84
CA GLU A 139 -15.51 -39.45 -4.06
C GLU A 139 -15.22 -40.37 -5.26
N LYS A 140 -14.71 -39.81 -6.37
CA LYS A 140 -14.25 -40.59 -7.52
C LYS A 140 -13.16 -41.59 -7.12
N THR A 141 -12.15 -41.12 -6.40
CA THR A 141 -11.01 -41.95 -5.97
C THR A 141 -11.46 -43.06 -5.03
N LYS A 142 -12.34 -42.73 -4.08
CA LYS A 142 -12.97 -43.69 -3.17
C LYS A 142 -13.69 -44.80 -3.95
N ARG A 143 -14.55 -44.45 -4.90
CA ARG A 143 -15.27 -45.45 -5.72
C ARG A 143 -14.35 -46.35 -6.54
N VAL A 144 -13.27 -45.78 -7.09
CA VAL A 144 -12.26 -46.57 -7.82
C VAL A 144 -11.59 -47.58 -6.89
N LEU A 145 -11.16 -47.14 -5.70
CA LEU A 145 -10.53 -48.01 -4.71
C LEU A 145 -11.48 -49.10 -4.21
N GLU A 146 -12.75 -48.77 -3.96
CA GLU A 146 -13.78 -49.75 -3.58
C GLU A 146 -14.02 -50.79 -4.68
N ALA A 147 -14.16 -50.35 -5.94
CA ALA A 147 -14.34 -51.26 -7.08
C ALA A 147 -13.11 -52.16 -7.29
N GLN A 148 -11.89 -51.62 -7.12
CA GLN A 148 -10.65 -52.40 -7.17
C GLN A 148 -10.59 -53.42 -6.04
N GLY A 149 -10.94 -53.02 -4.81
CA GLY A 149 -10.99 -53.93 -3.65
C GLY A 149 -12.01 -55.06 -3.85
N GLN A 150 -13.18 -54.75 -4.40
CA GLN A 150 -14.20 -55.76 -4.73
C GLN A 150 -13.72 -56.70 -5.85
N ALA A 151 -13.13 -56.17 -6.91
CA ALA A 151 -12.60 -56.98 -8.00
C ALA A 151 -11.50 -57.93 -7.51
N GLU A 152 -10.61 -57.46 -6.64
CA GLU A 152 -9.55 -58.28 -6.06
C GLU A 152 -10.11 -59.35 -5.11
N ALA A 153 -11.12 -59.02 -4.30
CA ALA A 153 -11.80 -60.00 -3.46
C ALA A 153 -12.47 -61.11 -4.29
N ILE A 154 -13.16 -60.75 -5.37
CA ILE A 154 -13.78 -61.72 -6.29
C ILE A 154 -12.70 -62.58 -6.96
N ARG A 155 -11.58 -61.99 -7.38
CA ARG A 155 -10.45 -62.72 -7.97
C ARG A 155 -9.88 -63.76 -7.00
N LEU A 156 -9.67 -63.39 -5.74
CA LEU A 156 -9.20 -64.29 -4.69
C LEU A 156 -10.17 -65.44 -4.44
N VAL A 157 -11.49 -65.17 -4.39
CA VAL A 157 -12.50 -66.22 -4.23
C VAL A 157 -12.53 -67.14 -5.44
N ALA A 158 -12.55 -66.60 -6.67
CA ALA A 158 -12.55 -67.39 -7.89
C ALA A 158 -11.28 -68.26 -8.03
N GLU A 159 -10.12 -67.75 -7.60
CA GLU A 159 -8.87 -68.51 -7.58
C GLU A 159 -8.90 -69.62 -6.52
N ALA A 160 -9.45 -69.35 -5.33
CA ALA A 160 -9.68 -70.36 -4.31
C ALA A 160 -10.64 -71.46 -4.79
N ASP A 161 -11.75 -71.09 -5.43
CA ASP A 161 -12.74 -72.01 -6.01
C ASP A 161 -12.13 -72.86 -7.14
N ALA A 162 -11.35 -72.25 -8.03
CA ALA A 162 -10.66 -72.96 -9.10
C ALA A 162 -9.65 -73.98 -8.55
N ASN A 163 -8.92 -73.62 -7.49
CA ASN A 163 -8.02 -74.53 -6.80
C ASN A 163 -8.78 -75.67 -6.12
N ALA A 164 -9.89 -75.38 -5.44
CA ALA A 164 -10.75 -76.39 -4.83
C ALA A 164 -11.30 -77.37 -5.88
N LEU A 165 -11.81 -76.88 -7.02
CA LEU A 165 -12.28 -77.70 -8.14
C LEU A 165 -11.18 -78.57 -8.74
N LYS A 166 -9.94 -78.05 -8.87
CA LYS A 166 -8.78 -78.84 -9.30
C LYS A 166 -8.51 -80.02 -8.37
N VAL A 167 -8.53 -79.78 -7.06
CA VAL A 167 -8.34 -80.84 -6.05
C VAL A 167 -9.45 -81.88 -6.15
N ILE A 168 -10.71 -81.45 -6.25
CA ILE A 168 -11.86 -82.35 -6.43
C ILE A 168 -11.71 -83.16 -7.74
N GLY A 169 -11.34 -82.52 -8.85
CA GLY A 169 -11.13 -83.18 -10.13
C GLY A 169 -10.00 -84.21 -10.11
N GLN A 170 -8.89 -83.91 -9.42
CA GLN A 170 -7.79 -84.85 -9.21
C GLN A 170 -8.24 -86.05 -8.38
N GLN A 171 -9.02 -85.84 -7.32
CA GLN A 171 -9.56 -86.93 -6.49
C GLN A 171 -10.59 -87.78 -7.26
N ALA A 172 -11.45 -87.15 -8.05
CA ALA A 172 -12.44 -87.83 -8.91
C ALA A 172 -11.80 -88.70 -10.01
N ALA A 173 -10.58 -88.39 -10.45
CA ALA A 173 -9.87 -89.16 -11.47
C ALA A 173 -9.36 -90.52 -10.97
N THR A 174 -9.24 -90.72 -9.65
CA THR A 174 -8.83 -91.99 -9.05
C THR A 174 -9.90 -93.09 -9.18
N LEU A 175 -9.50 -94.37 -9.13
CA LEU A 175 -10.39 -95.52 -9.32
C LEU A 175 -11.52 -95.60 -8.26
N GLU A 176 -11.24 -95.17 -7.03
CA GLU A 176 -12.22 -95.09 -5.94
C GLU A 176 -13.16 -93.88 -6.11
N GLY A 177 -12.63 -92.74 -6.57
CA GLY A 177 -13.41 -91.53 -6.85
C GLY A 177 -14.46 -91.73 -7.96
N LYS A 178 -14.10 -92.45 -9.04
CA LYS A 178 -15.05 -92.79 -10.12
C LYS A 178 -16.22 -93.65 -9.65
N LYS A 179 -15.96 -94.66 -8.82
CA LYS A 179 -17.01 -95.51 -8.22
C LYS A 179 -17.93 -94.71 -7.28
N ALA A 180 -17.38 -93.78 -6.51
CA ALA A 180 -18.18 -92.93 -5.61
C ALA A 180 -19.12 -91.98 -6.37
N ILE A 181 -18.68 -91.43 -7.49
CA ILE A 181 -19.50 -90.54 -8.33
C ILE A 181 -20.64 -91.32 -9.02
N GLU A 182 -20.37 -92.51 -9.55
CA GLU A 182 -21.43 -93.37 -10.13
C GLU A 182 -22.50 -93.74 -9.10
N LEU A 183 -22.11 -94.06 -7.87
CA LEU A 183 -23.04 -94.39 -6.79
C LEU A 183 -23.92 -93.18 -6.41
N SER A 184 -23.33 -91.99 -6.36
CA SER A 184 -24.04 -90.72 -6.06
C SER A 184 -25.02 -90.33 -7.16
N LEU A 185 -24.62 -90.43 -8.44
CA LEU A 185 -25.49 -90.19 -9.59
C LEU A 185 -26.66 -91.18 -9.62
N ALA A 186 -26.41 -92.47 -9.37
CA ALA A 186 -27.46 -93.48 -9.29
C ALA A 186 -28.46 -93.20 -8.16
N THR A 187 -27.99 -92.71 -7.02
CA THR A 187 -28.85 -92.37 -5.88
C THR A 187 -29.67 -91.09 -6.16
N SER A 188 -29.07 -90.06 -6.77
CA SER A 188 -29.75 -88.80 -7.09
C SER A 188 -30.81 -88.93 -8.21
N CYS A 189 -30.61 -89.85 -9.16
CA CYS A 189 -31.61 -90.14 -10.20
C CYS A 189 -32.84 -90.87 -9.64
N ASN A 190 -32.71 -91.58 -8.52
CA ASN A 190 -33.80 -92.31 -7.89
C ASN A 190 -34.70 -91.42 -7.00
N VAL A 191 -34.27 -90.18 -6.71
CA VAL A 191 -35.01 -89.21 -5.87
C VAL A 191 -35.82 -88.21 -6.72
N ARG A 192 -35.63 -88.19 -8.04
CA ARG A 192 -36.38 -87.31 -8.97
C ARG A 192 -37.45 -88.02 -9.82
N ARG A 193 -37.83 -89.25 -9.47
CA ARG A 193 -39.04 -89.92 -9.95
C ARG A 193 -40.07 -89.94 -8.84
#